data_AF-A0A9W2Y1T7-F1
#
_entry.id   AF-A0A9W2Y1T7-F1
#
_cell.length_a   1.000
_cell.length_b   1.000
_cell.length_c   1.000
_cell.angle_alpha   90.00
_cell.angle_beta   90.00
_cell.angle_gamma   90.00
#
_symmetry.space_group_name_H-M   'P 1'
#
loop_
_entity.id
_entity.type
_entity.pdbx_description
1 polymer ?
#
loop_
_entity_poly.entity_id
_entity_poly.type
_entity_poly.pdbx_seq_one_letter_code
_entity_poly.pdbx_strand_id
1 'polypeptide(L)'
;MEHVFNLSLKLRVVPQLWKTSCVVPVPKTPHAKDPSSFRAVALTSHLMKTLERLVLGHLRSAVGTYLDPLQFAYRHGIGVDDAVIFLLHRALSHLEKPGSTVRIMIFDSSAFNTIQPVPCILQGGGDPHCSQLVLSQYEIQFGQYRGQTFKWLLSHDVGYAVSLLASHQKERESGDTSSSPLMANKDALTSYSKLFPEVMSAVEGRRATEGSKSVRSQDKKLVGFGPHGAMTYASMYEATGKEVETYVQWLRKKKCIPGSNLHALKTYILGRDQEKNQHPSQQPQCPPSDTADEPSQETQREFTHTHIHTRTHTVVTTL
;
A
#
# COMPACT_ATOMS: atom_id res chain seq x y z
N MET A 1 27.53 -9.16 35.66
CA MET A 1 26.67 -8.43 34.70
C MET A 1 27.37 -7.24 34.08
N GLU A 2 27.82 -6.26 34.86
CA GLU A 2 28.44 -5.01 34.40
C GLU A 2 29.44 -5.17 33.24
N HIS A 3 30.44 -6.05 33.39
CA HIS A 3 31.43 -6.34 32.34
C HIS A 3 30.82 -6.66 30.96
N VAL A 4 29.69 -7.38 30.92
CA VAL A 4 28.99 -7.75 29.67
C VAL A 4 28.28 -6.54 29.05
N PHE A 5 27.73 -5.65 29.86
CA PHE A 5 27.18 -4.37 29.38
C PHE A 5 28.28 -3.43 28.88
N ASN A 6 29.37 -3.29 29.63
CA ASN A 6 30.51 -2.44 29.24
C ASN A 6 31.17 -2.95 27.95
N LEU A 7 31.29 -4.27 27.77
CA LEU A 7 31.79 -4.89 26.54
C LEU A 7 30.81 -4.69 25.37
N SER A 8 29.51 -4.92 25.57
CA SER A 8 28.45 -4.66 24.58
C SER A 8 28.45 -3.21 24.10
N LEU A 9 28.59 -2.25 25.01
CA LEU A 9 28.64 -0.81 24.69
C LEU A 9 29.95 -0.45 23.97
N LYS A 10 31.10 -0.95 24.44
CA LYS A 10 32.41 -0.69 23.82
C LYS A 10 32.51 -1.25 22.40
N LEU A 11 31.96 -2.43 22.15
CA LEU A 11 31.90 -3.05 20.82
C LEU A 11 30.75 -2.51 19.94
N ARG A 12 29.82 -1.72 20.51
CA ARG A 12 28.56 -1.28 19.88
C ARG A 12 27.67 -2.44 19.38
N VAL A 13 27.84 -3.64 19.94
CA VAL A 13 27.10 -4.85 19.54
C VAL A 13 26.26 -5.37 20.71
N VAL A 14 24.94 -5.20 20.59
CA VAL A 14 23.96 -5.85 21.48
C VAL A 14 23.79 -7.33 21.07
N PRO A 15 23.90 -8.30 21.99
CA PRO A 15 23.64 -9.72 21.71
C PRO A 15 22.24 -9.97 21.15
N GLN A 16 22.11 -10.93 20.23
CA GLN A 16 20.83 -11.17 19.52
C GLN A 16 19.69 -11.58 20.47
N LEU A 17 19.98 -12.40 21.48
CA LEU A 17 19.04 -12.82 22.55
C LEU A 17 18.53 -11.67 23.43
N TRP A 18 19.15 -10.49 23.37
CA TRP A 18 18.67 -9.32 24.11
C TRP A 18 17.67 -8.50 23.29
N LYS A 19 17.80 -8.52 21.95
CA LYS A 19 16.92 -7.84 20.99
C LYS A 19 15.58 -8.56 20.79
N THR A 20 15.54 -9.88 21.02
CA THR A 20 14.31 -10.67 20.91
C THR A 20 13.30 -10.24 21.99
N SER A 21 12.08 -9.90 21.56
CA SER A 21 10.97 -9.49 22.42
C SER A 21 9.70 -10.30 22.13
N CYS A 22 8.98 -10.69 23.18
CA CYS A 22 7.64 -11.28 23.01
C CYS A 22 6.61 -10.15 22.85
N VAL A 23 5.83 -10.15 21.78
CA VAL A 23 4.79 -9.12 21.53
C VAL A 23 3.46 -9.59 22.10
N VAL A 24 2.97 -8.92 23.13
CA VAL A 24 1.70 -9.24 23.79
C VAL A 24 0.62 -8.21 23.39
N PRO A 25 -0.54 -8.64 22.85
CA PRO A 25 -1.64 -7.73 22.55
C PRO A 25 -2.42 -7.38 23.82
N VAL A 26 -2.39 -6.11 24.23
CA VAL A 26 -3.14 -5.61 25.40
C VAL A 26 -4.37 -4.83 24.91
N PRO A 27 -5.60 -5.20 25.30
CA PRO A 27 -6.81 -4.51 24.85
C PRO A 27 -6.87 -3.06 25.38
N LYS A 28 -7.32 -2.13 24.54
CA LYS A 28 -7.54 -0.71 24.93
C LYS A 28 -8.82 -0.51 25.74
N THR A 29 -9.80 -1.40 25.59
CA THR A 29 -11.11 -1.36 26.25
C THR A 29 -11.55 -2.80 26.62
N PRO A 30 -12.45 -2.99 27.60
CA PRO A 30 -12.87 -4.33 28.05
C PRO A 30 -13.55 -5.21 26.98
N HIS A 31 -13.98 -4.62 25.86
CA HIS A 31 -14.75 -5.28 24.80
C HIS A 31 -14.12 -5.04 23.42
N ALA A 32 -12.79 -5.07 23.35
CA ALA A 32 -12.03 -4.97 22.10
C ALA A 32 -12.35 -6.14 21.15
N LYS A 33 -13.04 -5.85 20.04
CA LYS A 33 -13.35 -6.82 18.97
C LYS A 33 -12.37 -6.74 17.80
N ASP A 34 -12.02 -5.54 17.38
CA ASP A 34 -11.15 -5.31 16.22
C ASP A 34 -9.66 -5.34 16.61
N PRO A 35 -8.74 -5.81 15.74
CA PRO A 35 -7.30 -5.77 16.00
C PRO A 35 -6.75 -4.36 16.29
N SER A 36 -7.36 -3.33 15.71
CA SER A 36 -7.05 -1.91 15.98
C SER A 36 -7.35 -1.48 17.42
N SER A 37 -8.18 -2.23 18.15
CA SER A 37 -8.52 -1.99 19.56
C SER A 37 -7.50 -2.58 20.55
N PHE A 38 -6.41 -3.18 20.08
CA PHE A 38 -5.29 -3.65 20.92
C PHE A 38 -4.08 -2.70 20.82
N ARG A 39 -3.20 -2.77 21.83
CA ARG A 39 -1.85 -2.21 21.82
C ARG A 39 -0.86 -3.38 21.80
N ALA A 40 0.03 -3.42 20.82
CA ALA A 40 1.15 -4.36 20.83
C ALA A 40 2.19 -3.90 21.86
N VAL A 41 2.47 -4.73 22.87
CA VAL A 41 3.46 -4.46 23.91
C VAL A 41 4.64 -5.42 23.74
N ALA A 42 5.78 -4.88 23.31
CA ALA A 42 7.02 -5.65 23.15
C ALA A 42 7.71 -5.88 24.51
N LEU A 43 7.64 -7.10 25.03
CA LEU A 43 8.35 -7.51 26.24
C LEU A 43 9.79 -7.90 25.90
N THR A 44 10.70 -6.93 25.99
CA THR A 44 12.15 -7.14 25.89
C THR A 44 12.69 -7.96 27.08
N SER A 45 13.86 -8.57 26.88
CA SER A 45 14.53 -9.40 27.90
C SER A 45 14.89 -8.59 29.17
N HIS A 46 14.98 -9.25 30.33
CA HIS A 46 15.39 -8.60 31.59
C HIS A 46 16.78 -7.92 31.51
N LEU A 47 17.67 -8.47 30.69
CA LEU A 47 19.01 -7.91 30.46
C LEU A 47 18.92 -6.63 29.63
N MET A 48 18.15 -6.65 28.53
CA MET A 48 17.88 -5.46 27.72
C MET A 48 17.19 -4.36 28.54
N LYS A 49 16.14 -4.68 29.29
CA LYS A 49 15.44 -3.75 30.22
C LYS A 49 16.35 -3.13 31.27
N THR A 50 17.50 -3.73 31.56
CA THR A 50 18.48 -3.19 32.51
C THR A 50 19.48 -2.29 31.80
N LEU A 51 19.95 -2.68 30.61
CA LEU A 51 20.73 -1.82 29.72
C LEU A 51 19.96 -0.55 29.31
N GLU A 52 18.69 -0.68 28.91
CA GLU A 52 17.77 0.42 28.60
C GLU A 52 17.68 1.43 29.75
N ARG A 53 17.54 0.98 31.00
CA ARG A 53 17.48 1.85 32.18
C ARG A 53 18.80 2.56 32.47
N LEU A 54 19.94 1.88 32.30
CA LEU A 54 21.27 2.49 32.43
C LEU A 54 21.50 3.57 31.37
N VAL A 55 21.18 3.28 30.11
CA VAL A 55 21.32 4.23 28.99
C VAL A 55 20.34 5.40 29.14
N LEU A 56 19.10 5.16 29.56
CA LEU A 56 18.11 6.21 29.82
C LEU A 56 18.55 7.19 30.92
N GLY A 57 19.27 6.73 31.94
CA GLY A 57 19.88 7.61 32.95
C GLY A 57 20.88 8.61 32.33
N HIS A 58 21.80 8.10 31.51
CA HIS A 58 22.79 8.92 30.81
C HIS A 58 22.14 9.87 29.79
N LEU A 59 21.17 9.38 29.00
CA LEU A 59 20.42 10.20 28.04
C LEU A 59 19.64 11.33 28.73
N ARG A 60 19.00 11.07 29.88
CA ARG A 60 18.32 12.11 30.66
C ARG A 60 19.29 13.18 31.16
N SER A 61 20.48 12.79 31.60
CA SER A 61 21.52 13.76 32.02
C SER A 61 22.06 14.60 30.85
N ALA A 62 22.15 14.02 29.65
CA ALA A 62 22.69 14.71 28.47
C ALA A 62 21.66 15.58 27.74
N VAL A 63 20.39 15.16 27.70
CA VAL A 63 19.31 15.84 26.98
C VAL A 63 18.54 16.81 27.89
N GLY A 64 18.65 16.71 29.21
CA GLY A 64 17.84 17.46 30.17
C GLY A 64 17.86 18.99 30.03
N THR A 65 18.97 19.56 29.55
CA THR A 65 19.12 21.01 29.25
C THR A 65 18.49 21.45 27.92
N TYR A 66 18.10 20.50 27.06
CA TYR A 66 17.54 20.73 25.72
C TYR A 66 16.04 20.35 25.64
N LEU A 67 15.44 19.86 26.72
CA LEU A 67 14.00 19.61 26.78
C LEU A 67 13.22 20.93 26.86
N ASP A 68 12.06 20.98 26.22
CA ASP A 68 11.14 22.12 26.33
C ASP A 68 10.75 22.35 27.81
N PRO A 69 10.93 23.56 28.37
CA PRO A 69 10.45 23.90 29.71
C PRO A 69 8.97 23.58 29.94
N LEU A 70 8.14 23.64 28.89
CA LEU A 70 6.70 23.33 28.89
C LEU A 70 6.38 21.87 28.52
N GLN A 71 7.38 21.01 28.33
CA GLN A 71 7.14 19.57 28.32
C GLN A 71 6.84 19.12 29.76
N PHE A 72 5.62 18.62 30.01
CA PHE A 72 5.26 18.01 31.29
C PHE A 72 5.49 16.49 31.30
N ALA A 73 5.21 15.81 30.18
CA ALA A 73 5.31 14.36 30.07
C ALA A 73 6.75 13.83 30.15
N TYR A 74 6.92 12.64 30.75
CA TYR A 74 8.17 11.86 30.85
C TYR A 74 9.34 12.48 31.66
N ARG A 75 9.15 13.67 32.25
CA ARG A 75 10.09 14.27 33.20
C ARG A 75 9.96 13.62 34.58
N HIS A 76 10.95 13.82 35.45
CA HIS A 76 10.92 13.35 36.82
C HIS A 76 10.31 14.43 37.72
N GLY A 77 9.41 14.05 38.64
CA GLY A 77 8.76 14.99 39.56
C GLY A 77 7.74 15.95 38.92
N ILE A 78 7.29 15.69 37.70
CA ILE A 78 6.25 16.48 37.00
C ILE A 78 5.20 15.50 36.44
N GLY A 79 3.92 15.78 36.70
CA GLY A 79 2.78 14.93 36.36
C GLY A 79 1.79 15.58 35.38
N VAL A 80 0.60 14.99 35.30
CA VAL A 80 -0.53 15.54 34.54
C VAL A 80 -1.12 16.75 35.27
N ASP A 81 -1.15 16.70 36.60
CA ASP A 81 -1.72 17.76 37.44
C ASP A 81 -0.96 19.08 37.27
N ASP A 82 0.38 19.06 37.20
CA ASP A 82 1.20 20.24 36.90
C ASP A 82 0.82 20.87 35.55
N ALA A 83 0.58 20.05 34.53
CA ALA A 83 0.18 20.51 33.20
C ALA A 83 -1.21 21.17 33.22
N VAL A 84 -2.16 20.56 33.96
CA VAL A 84 -3.52 21.08 34.12
C VAL A 84 -3.51 22.38 34.93
N ILE A 85 -2.79 22.42 36.06
CA ILE A 85 -2.64 23.61 36.92
C ILE A 85 -1.99 24.75 36.13
N PHE A 86 -0.90 24.49 35.39
CA PHE A 86 -0.24 25.50 34.57
C PHE A 86 -1.16 26.05 33.47
N LEU A 87 -1.87 25.17 32.75
CA LEU A 87 -2.80 25.56 31.69
C LEU A 87 -3.98 26.38 32.24
N LEU A 88 -4.57 25.95 33.36
CA LEU A 88 -5.67 26.67 34.02
C LEU A 88 -5.22 28.03 34.55
N HIS A 89 -4.09 28.10 35.27
CA HIS A 89 -3.54 29.36 35.77
C HIS A 89 -3.27 30.34 34.63
N ARG A 90 -2.63 29.89 33.55
CA ARG A 90 -2.30 30.72 32.38
C ARG A 90 -3.54 31.17 31.60
N ALA A 91 -4.63 30.38 31.61
CA ALA A 91 -5.92 30.77 31.05
C ALA A 91 -6.65 31.79 31.93
N LEU A 92 -6.77 31.53 33.24
CA LEU A 92 -7.50 32.37 34.19
C LEU A 92 -6.86 33.75 34.34
N SER A 93 -5.53 33.83 34.55
CA SER A 93 -4.81 35.11 34.63
C SER A 93 -4.64 35.84 33.28
N HIS A 94 -5.17 35.27 32.20
CA HIS A 94 -5.45 36.00 30.97
C HIS A 94 -6.87 36.58 30.98
N LEU A 95 -7.87 35.79 31.38
CA LEU A 95 -9.29 36.16 31.45
C LEU A 95 -9.61 37.24 32.50
N GLU A 96 -8.77 37.40 33.53
CA GLU A 96 -8.81 38.55 34.47
C GLU A 96 -8.68 39.92 33.77
N LYS A 97 -8.22 39.96 32.51
CA LYS A 97 -8.08 41.20 31.73
C LYS A 97 -9.38 41.48 30.96
N PRO A 98 -9.99 42.68 31.12
CA PRO A 98 -11.25 43.00 30.47
C PRO A 98 -11.12 42.98 28.93
N GLY A 99 -12.15 42.46 28.26
CA GLY A 99 -12.17 42.32 26.80
C GLY A 99 -11.28 41.20 26.24
N SER A 100 -10.64 40.39 27.08
CA SER A 100 -9.81 39.27 26.64
C SER A 100 -10.63 38.00 26.32
N THR A 101 -10.00 37.04 25.65
CA THR A 101 -10.56 35.71 25.38
C THR A 101 -9.43 34.70 25.25
N VAL A 102 -9.64 33.47 25.71
CA VAL A 102 -8.68 32.36 25.59
C VAL A 102 -9.24 31.29 24.67
N ARG A 103 -8.42 30.76 23.77
CA ARG A 103 -8.75 29.60 22.92
C ARG A 103 -7.66 28.55 23.07
N ILE A 104 -8.05 27.35 23.48
CA ILE A 104 -7.16 26.19 23.59
C ILE A 104 -7.40 25.30 22.37
N MET A 105 -6.34 24.79 21.77
CA MET A 105 -6.38 23.79 20.70
C MET A 105 -5.54 22.59 21.12
N ILE A 106 -6.01 21.38 20.81
CA ILE A 106 -5.33 20.12 21.12
C ILE A 106 -5.08 19.40 19.80
N PHE A 107 -3.83 19.00 19.57
CA PHE A 107 -3.41 18.25 18.39
C PHE A 107 -2.93 16.86 18.83
N ASP A 108 -3.72 15.82 18.58
CA ASP A 108 -3.25 14.44 18.66
C ASP A 108 -2.71 14.03 17.28
N SER A 109 -1.41 13.77 17.22
CA SER A 109 -0.75 13.14 16.07
C SER A 109 -0.04 11.89 16.57
N SER A 110 -0.05 10.83 15.76
CA SER A 110 0.37 9.50 16.21
C SER A 110 1.89 9.37 16.35
N ALA A 111 2.47 10.06 17.33
CA ALA A 111 3.90 10.33 17.46
C ALA A 111 4.79 9.09 17.32
N PHE A 112 4.40 7.96 17.95
CA PHE A 112 5.12 6.70 17.88
C PHE A 112 5.18 6.09 16.47
N ASN A 113 4.18 6.34 15.62
CA ASN A 113 4.12 5.87 14.22
C ASN A 113 4.70 6.90 13.23
N THR A 114 5.17 8.05 13.71
CA THR A 114 5.66 9.19 12.89
C THR A 114 7.12 9.53 13.23
N ILE A 115 7.84 8.62 13.90
CA ILE A 115 9.28 8.78 14.17
C ILE A 115 10.02 8.70 12.84
N GLN A 116 10.52 9.83 12.35
CA GLN A 116 11.36 9.88 11.15
C GLN A 116 12.67 9.09 11.41
N PRO A 117 13.17 8.26 10.48
CA PRO A 117 14.36 7.46 10.72
C PRO A 117 15.69 8.24 10.64
N VAL A 118 15.66 9.52 10.30
CA VAL A 118 16.86 10.38 10.15
C VAL A 118 17.78 10.37 11.40
N PRO A 119 17.28 10.49 12.65
CA PRO A 119 18.13 10.39 13.84
C PRO A 119 18.67 8.97 14.09
N CYS A 120 17.94 7.94 13.67
CA CYS A 120 18.38 6.54 13.78
C CYS A 120 19.55 6.26 12.83
N ILE A 121 19.50 6.82 11.61
CA ILE A 121 20.57 6.72 10.60
C ILE A 121 21.84 7.43 11.08
N LEU A 122 21.70 8.64 11.64
CA LEU A 122 22.79 9.36 12.30
C LEU A 122 23.45 8.52 13.43
N GLN A 123 22.65 7.89 14.30
CA GLN A 123 23.18 7.02 15.36
C GLN A 123 23.81 5.73 14.82
N GLY A 124 23.34 5.23 13.68
CA GLY A 124 23.95 4.11 12.96
C GLY A 124 25.25 4.44 12.21
N GLY A 125 25.67 5.71 12.18
CA GLY A 125 26.82 6.16 11.38
C GLY A 125 26.55 6.24 9.87
N GLY A 126 25.28 6.20 9.46
CA GLY A 126 24.87 6.47 8.08
C GLY A 126 24.69 7.97 7.85
N ASP A 127 24.88 8.40 6.60
CA ASP A 127 24.66 9.79 6.20
C ASP A 127 23.15 10.13 6.14
N PRO A 128 22.65 11.12 6.89
CA PRO A 128 21.26 11.59 6.79
C PRO A 128 20.96 12.39 5.51
N HIS A 129 21.97 12.91 4.79
CA HIS A 129 21.77 13.54 3.48
C HIS A 129 21.62 12.50 2.36
N CYS A 130 22.03 11.25 2.60
CA CYS A 130 21.75 10.11 1.74
C CYS A 130 20.25 9.75 1.80
N SER A 131 19.46 10.39 0.95
CA SER A 131 18.01 10.17 0.80
C SER A 131 17.65 8.70 0.59
N GLN A 132 18.52 7.92 -0.04
CA GLN A 132 18.42 6.46 -0.16
C GLN A 132 18.40 5.75 1.19
N LEU A 133 19.34 6.06 2.09
CA LEU A 133 19.36 5.48 3.45
C LEU A 133 18.12 5.92 4.23
N VAL A 134 17.78 7.21 4.17
CA VAL A 134 16.58 7.77 4.82
C VAL A 134 15.32 7.03 4.41
N LEU A 135 15.04 6.94 3.11
CA LEU A 135 13.85 6.28 2.59
C LEU A 135 13.87 4.75 2.82
N SER A 136 15.05 4.11 2.84
CA SER A 136 15.15 2.65 3.05
C SER A 136 14.54 2.18 4.39
N GLN A 137 14.56 3.07 5.39
CA GLN A 137 14.10 2.82 6.76
C GLN A 137 12.67 3.34 7.02
N TYR A 138 11.97 3.89 6.03
CA TYR A 138 10.58 4.32 6.22
C TYR A 138 9.68 3.08 6.40
N GLU A 139 8.84 3.13 7.44
CA GLU A 139 7.78 2.12 7.64
C GLU A 139 6.63 2.30 6.66
N ILE A 140 6.14 1.17 6.15
CA ILE A 140 4.94 1.07 5.33
C ILE A 140 3.71 1.28 6.21
N GLN A 141 2.88 2.26 5.88
CA GLN A 141 1.69 2.60 6.68
C GLN A 141 0.38 1.95 6.18
N PHE A 142 0.47 1.06 5.19
CA PHE A 142 -0.67 0.51 4.45
C PHE A 142 -0.48 -0.96 4.04
N GLY A 143 -1.57 -1.59 3.59
CA GLY A 143 -1.51 -2.94 3.01
C GLY A 143 -1.16 -4.04 4.01
N GLN A 144 -0.78 -5.22 3.49
CA GLN A 144 -0.53 -6.41 4.30
C GLN A 144 0.81 -6.39 5.05
N TYR A 145 1.78 -5.59 4.58
CA TYR A 145 3.12 -5.46 5.16
C TYR A 145 3.28 -4.17 5.99
N ARG A 146 2.19 -3.68 6.58
CA ARG A 146 2.22 -2.49 7.44
C ARG A 146 3.18 -2.68 8.61
N GLY A 147 4.05 -1.70 8.88
CA GLY A 147 5.09 -1.75 9.90
C GLY A 147 6.39 -2.44 9.46
N GLN A 148 6.47 -2.97 8.23
CA GLN A 148 7.75 -3.34 7.62
C GLN A 148 8.38 -2.12 6.94
N THR A 149 9.71 -2.13 6.73
CA THR A 149 10.40 -1.04 6.05
C THR A 149 10.31 -1.14 4.52
N PHE A 150 10.48 -0.02 3.81
CA PHE A 150 10.58 -0.02 2.34
C PHE A 150 11.70 -0.94 1.83
N LYS A 151 12.85 -0.98 2.55
CA LYS A 151 13.92 -1.94 2.25
C LYS A 151 13.45 -3.39 2.41
N TRP A 152 12.72 -3.71 3.48
CA TRP A 152 12.21 -5.07 3.69
C TRP A 152 11.30 -5.48 2.52
N LEU A 153 10.32 -4.65 2.15
CA LEU A 153 9.39 -4.96 1.06
C LEU A 153 10.11 -5.22 -0.28
N LEU A 154 10.98 -4.30 -0.72
CA LEU A 154 11.70 -4.48 -1.98
C LEU A 154 12.71 -5.65 -1.95
N SER A 155 13.02 -6.22 -0.77
CA SER A 155 13.89 -7.40 -0.64
C SER A 155 13.14 -8.73 -0.53
N HIS A 156 11.82 -8.73 -0.29
CA HIS A 156 11.04 -9.95 0.00
C HIS A 156 9.81 -10.13 -0.91
N ASP A 157 9.15 -9.05 -1.35
CA ASP A 157 7.97 -9.13 -2.23
C ASP A 157 7.93 -7.96 -3.22
N VAL A 158 8.81 -8.06 -4.23
CA VAL A 158 8.85 -7.13 -5.37
C VAL A 158 7.54 -7.16 -6.16
N GLY A 159 6.86 -8.32 -6.24
CA GLY A 159 5.60 -8.46 -6.98
C GLY A 159 4.46 -7.61 -6.39
N TYR A 160 4.31 -7.63 -5.07
CA TYR A 160 3.39 -6.77 -4.34
C TYR A 160 3.78 -5.29 -4.46
N ALA A 161 5.06 -4.97 -4.27
CA ALA A 161 5.57 -3.60 -4.42
C ALA A 161 5.26 -3.01 -5.81
N VAL A 162 5.58 -3.74 -6.87
CA VAL A 162 5.29 -3.39 -8.27
C VAL A 162 3.79 -3.18 -8.49
N SER A 163 2.93 -4.04 -7.92
CA SER A 163 1.48 -3.87 -8.02
C SER A 163 0.98 -2.56 -7.39
N LEU A 164 1.54 -2.21 -6.22
CA LEU A 164 1.11 -1.07 -5.43
C LEU A 164 1.64 0.25 -5.99
N LEU A 165 2.87 0.25 -6.50
CA LEU A 165 3.49 1.36 -7.23
C LEU A 165 2.73 1.68 -8.53
N ALA A 166 2.39 0.66 -9.34
CA ALA A 166 1.61 0.84 -10.56
C ALA A 166 0.22 1.43 -10.26
N SER A 167 -0.44 0.96 -9.21
CA SER A 167 -1.72 1.51 -8.74
C SER A 167 -1.59 2.96 -8.26
N HIS A 168 -0.56 3.27 -7.48
CA HIS A 168 -0.35 4.62 -6.92
C HIS A 168 0.01 5.67 -7.99
N GLN A 169 0.86 5.30 -8.95
CA GLN A 169 1.18 6.19 -10.08
C GLN A 169 -0.09 6.52 -10.88
N LYS A 170 -0.94 5.52 -11.15
CA LYS A 170 -2.24 5.69 -11.81
C LYS A 170 -3.23 6.53 -10.98
N GLU A 171 -3.20 6.42 -9.66
CA GLU A 171 -3.98 7.23 -8.71
C GLU A 171 -3.56 8.72 -8.79
N ARG A 172 -2.25 9.01 -8.78
CA ARG A 172 -1.71 10.35 -9.02
C ARG A 172 -2.04 10.89 -10.42
N GLU A 173 -1.89 10.07 -11.46
CA GLU A 173 -2.22 10.45 -12.85
C GLU A 173 -3.72 10.69 -13.07
N SER A 174 -4.59 10.07 -12.26
CA SER A 174 -6.04 10.33 -12.29
C SER A 174 -6.45 11.69 -11.69
N GLY A 175 -5.48 12.47 -11.18
CA GLY A 175 -5.68 13.82 -10.67
C GLY A 175 -5.80 13.94 -9.16
N ASP A 176 -5.57 12.87 -8.38
CA ASP A 176 -5.55 12.97 -6.92
C ASP A 176 -4.28 13.68 -6.43
N THR A 177 -4.42 14.97 -6.10
CA THR A 177 -3.36 15.83 -5.53
C THR A 177 -3.29 15.78 -4.00
N SER A 178 -3.98 14.85 -3.32
CA SER A 178 -4.07 14.83 -1.86
C SER A 178 -2.71 14.66 -1.19
N SER A 179 -2.49 15.45 -0.14
CA SER A 179 -1.28 15.50 0.70
C SER A 179 -1.41 14.67 1.98
N SER A 180 -2.30 13.67 1.99
CA SER A 180 -2.54 12.87 3.19
C SER A 180 -1.27 12.08 3.61
N PRO A 181 -1.07 11.79 4.92
CA PRO A 181 0.09 11.02 5.37
C PRO A 181 0.22 9.64 4.71
N LEU A 182 -0.92 9.02 4.36
CA LEU A 182 -0.98 7.79 3.57
C LEU A 182 -0.38 7.99 2.18
N MET A 183 -0.79 9.06 1.48
CA MET A 183 -0.35 9.33 0.12
C MET A 183 1.14 9.73 0.09
N ALA A 184 1.58 10.54 1.05
CA ALA A 184 2.99 10.88 1.23
C ALA A 184 3.87 9.63 1.52
N ASN A 185 3.35 8.62 2.23
CA ASN A 185 4.04 7.35 2.44
C ASN A 185 4.15 6.53 1.13
N LYS A 186 3.11 6.53 0.28
CA LYS A 186 3.18 5.92 -1.07
C LYS A 186 4.15 6.68 -2.01
N ASP A 187 4.16 8.02 -1.97
CA ASP A 187 5.09 8.86 -2.74
C ASP A 187 6.55 8.62 -2.29
N ALA A 188 6.79 8.45 -0.98
CA ALA A 188 8.08 8.12 -0.42
C ALA A 188 8.55 6.72 -0.87
N LEU A 189 7.67 5.71 -0.86
CA LEU A 189 7.97 4.37 -1.39
C LEU A 189 8.27 4.43 -2.90
N THR A 190 7.54 5.24 -3.65
CA THR A 190 7.78 5.48 -5.08
C THR A 190 9.14 6.14 -5.31
N SER A 191 9.51 7.11 -4.46
CA SER A 191 10.80 7.79 -4.51
C SER A 191 11.97 6.88 -4.14
N TYR A 192 11.78 5.95 -3.21
CA TYR A 192 12.74 4.89 -2.90
C TYR A 192 12.90 3.90 -4.05
N SER A 193 11.79 3.50 -4.67
CA SER A 193 11.78 2.48 -5.73
C SER A 193 12.49 2.94 -7.01
N LYS A 194 12.56 4.25 -7.27
CA LYS A 194 13.37 4.85 -8.36
C LYS A 194 14.87 4.52 -8.28
N LEU A 195 15.37 4.08 -7.13
CA LEU A 195 16.76 3.67 -6.92
C LEU A 195 17.05 2.25 -7.42
N PHE A 196 16.02 1.51 -7.83
CA PHE A 196 16.09 0.12 -8.29
C PHE A 196 15.49 0.03 -9.71
N PRO A 197 16.30 0.18 -10.78
CA PRO A 197 15.81 0.24 -12.15
C PRO A 197 14.95 -0.96 -12.54
N GLU A 198 15.31 -2.16 -12.11
CA GLU A 198 14.55 -3.41 -12.34
C GLU A 198 13.11 -3.32 -11.81
N VAL A 199 12.92 -2.76 -10.62
CA VAL A 199 11.59 -2.56 -10.00
C VAL A 199 10.78 -1.55 -10.82
N MET A 200 11.41 -0.46 -11.27
CA MET A 200 10.74 0.55 -12.10
C MET A 200 10.37 0.01 -13.49
N SER A 201 11.24 -0.79 -14.12
CA SER A 201 10.92 -1.48 -15.38
C SER A 201 9.78 -2.48 -15.22
N ALA A 202 9.72 -3.20 -14.09
CA ALA A 202 8.60 -4.08 -13.77
C ALA A 202 7.29 -3.33 -13.52
N VAL A 203 7.34 -2.14 -12.89
CA VAL A 203 6.18 -1.23 -12.78
C VAL A 203 5.72 -0.78 -14.16
N GLU A 204 6.62 -0.36 -15.04
CA GLU A 204 6.23 0.13 -16.36
C GLU A 204 5.67 -0.98 -17.26
N GLY A 205 6.31 -2.17 -17.27
CA GLY A 205 5.78 -3.35 -17.97
C GLY A 205 4.38 -3.75 -17.45
N ARG A 206 4.13 -3.59 -16.15
CA ARG A 206 2.80 -3.78 -15.56
C ARG A 206 1.80 -2.69 -15.97
N ARG A 207 2.20 -1.41 -16.00
CA ARG A 207 1.34 -0.30 -16.46
C ARG A 207 0.96 -0.47 -17.93
N ALA A 208 1.93 -0.81 -18.79
CA ALA A 208 1.70 -1.11 -20.20
C ALA A 208 0.74 -2.30 -20.39
N THR A 209 0.95 -3.42 -19.69
CA THR A 209 0.06 -4.60 -19.81
C THR A 209 -1.32 -4.39 -19.18
N GLU A 210 -1.46 -3.60 -18.10
CA GLU A 210 -2.77 -3.25 -17.55
C GLU A 210 -3.52 -2.19 -18.39
N GLY A 211 -2.80 -1.34 -19.13
CA GLY A 211 -3.37 -0.46 -20.16
C GLY A 211 -3.72 -1.18 -21.46
N SER A 212 -2.97 -2.24 -21.81
CA SER A 212 -3.15 -3.05 -23.03
C SER A 212 -4.18 -4.18 -22.90
N LYS A 213 -4.85 -4.32 -21.74
CA LYS A 213 -6.02 -5.21 -21.60
C LYS A 213 -7.17 -4.66 -22.44
N SER A 214 -7.34 -5.19 -23.66
CA SER A 214 -8.49 -4.88 -24.52
C SER A 214 -9.78 -4.94 -23.71
N VAL A 215 -10.68 -3.99 -23.95
CA VAL A 215 -11.94 -3.84 -23.21
C VAL A 215 -12.77 -5.14 -23.31
N ARG A 216 -12.61 -5.85 -24.43
CA ARG A 216 -13.20 -7.16 -24.74
C ARG A 216 -12.80 -8.29 -23.81
N SER A 217 -11.72 -8.15 -23.03
CA SER A 217 -11.38 -9.11 -21.97
C SER A 217 -12.46 -9.18 -20.87
N GLN A 218 -13.40 -8.21 -20.85
CA GLN A 218 -14.54 -8.18 -19.93
C GLN A 218 -15.88 -8.56 -20.60
N ASP A 219 -15.91 -8.89 -21.90
CA ASP A 219 -17.13 -9.16 -22.67
C ASP A 219 -18.05 -10.18 -21.98
N LYS A 220 -17.47 -11.26 -21.42
CA LYS A 220 -18.17 -12.36 -20.73
C LYS A 220 -18.61 -12.04 -19.29
N LYS A 221 -18.29 -10.85 -18.75
CA LYS A 221 -18.64 -10.47 -17.37
C LYS A 221 -20.12 -10.14 -17.29
N LEU A 222 -20.82 -10.67 -16.27
CA LEU A 222 -22.22 -10.34 -16.03
C LEU A 222 -22.39 -8.94 -15.43
N VAL A 223 -23.50 -8.28 -15.77
CA VAL A 223 -23.93 -7.01 -15.16
C VAL A 223 -24.09 -7.17 -13.65
N GLY A 224 -24.81 -8.21 -13.20
CA GLY A 224 -24.90 -8.60 -11.79
C GLY A 224 -25.74 -7.68 -10.89
N PHE A 225 -26.44 -6.70 -11.43
CA PHE A 225 -27.34 -5.81 -10.69
C PHE A 225 -28.49 -5.27 -11.58
N GLY A 226 -29.62 -4.90 -10.96
CA GLY A 226 -30.76 -4.31 -11.67
C GLY A 226 -31.48 -5.27 -12.64
N PRO A 227 -32.43 -4.76 -13.46
CA PRO A 227 -33.24 -5.60 -14.36
C PRO A 227 -32.41 -6.31 -15.43
N HIS A 228 -31.27 -5.73 -15.84
CA HIS A 228 -30.36 -6.31 -16.81
C HIS A 228 -29.27 -7.20 -16.18
N GLY A 229 -29.40 -7.56 -14.88
CA GLY A 229 -28.35 -8.24 -14.12
C GLY A 229 -27.87 -9.58 -14.70
N ALA A 230 -28.73 -10.29 -15.44
CA ALA A 230 -28.42 -11.54 -16.13
C ALA A 230 -27.70 -11.36 -17.48
N MET A 231 -27.58 -10.13 -18.00
CA MET A 231 -26.88 -9.86 -19.26
C MET A 231 -25.36 -9.85 -19.05
N THR A 232 -24.61 -10.18 -20.11
CA THR A 232 -23.16 -9.92 -20.18
C THR A 232 -22.87 -8.49 -20.62
N TYR A 233 -21.69 -7.97 -20.27
CA TYR A 233 -21.20 -6.65 -20.66
C TYR A 233 -21.22 -6.47 -22.19
N ALA A 234 -20.81 -7.49 -22.97
CA ALA A 234 -20.92 -7.46 -24.43
C ALA A 234 -22.39 -7.39 -24.90
N SER A 235 -23.23 -8.35 -24.48
CA SER A 235 -24.64 -8.38 -24.88
C SER A 235 -25.42 -7.12 -24.49
N MET A 236 -25.00 -6.41 -23.44
CA MET A 236 -25.64 -5.16 -23.03
C MET A 236 -25.19 -3.96 -23.88
N TYR A 237 -23.93 -3.95 -24.37
CA TYR A 237 -23.42 -2.92 -25.27
C TYR A 237 -23.92 -3.09 -26.72
N GLU A 238 -24.16 -4.33 -27.13
CA GLU A 238 -24.54 -4.71 -28.50
C GLU A 238 -26.06 -4.87 -28.69
N ALA A 239 -26.87 -4.81 -27.63
CA ALA A 239 -28.32 -4.92 -27.70
C ALA A 239 -28.98 -3.70 -28.37
N THR A 240 -29.75 -3.96 -29.42
CA THR A 240 -30.59 -3.00 -30.17
C THR A 240 -31.99 -2.79 -29.56
N GLY A 241 -32.20 -3.24 -28.32
CA GLY A 241 -33.46 -3.09 -27.61
C GLY A 241 -33.59 -1.72 -26.96
N LYS A 242 -34.61 -0.93 -27.33
CA LYS A 242 -34.83 0.45 -26.85
C LYS A 242 -34.67 0.67 -25.34
N GLU A 243 -35.09 -0.29 -24.53
CA GLU A 243 -34.93 -0.26 -23.06
C GLU A 243 -33.44 -0.27 -22.66
N VAL A 244 -32.68 -1.25 -23.18
CA VAL A 244 -31.25 -1.41 -22.91
C VAL A 244 -30.45 -0.23 -23.49
N GLU A 245 -30.78 0.22 -24.70
CA GLU A 245 -30.18 1.42 -25.30
C GLU A 245 -30.39 2.66 -24.42
N THR A 246 -31.60 2.86 -23.90
CA THR A 246 -31.93 3.97 -22.99
C THR A 246 -31.14 3.87 -21.69
N TYR A 247 -31.01 2.66 -21.12
CA TYR A 247 -30.20 2.41 -19.92
C TYR A 247 -28.70 2.67 -20.17
N VAL A 248 -28.16 2.24 -21.31
CA VAL A 248 -26.76 2.48 -21.72
C VAL A 248 -26.50 3.97 -21.96
N GLN A 249 -27.42 4.71 -22.59
CA GLN A 249 -27.33 6.17 -22.72
C GLN A 249 -27.37 6.89 -21.35
N TRP A 250 -28.16 6.38 -20.39
CA TRP A 250 -28.18 6.88 -19.02
C TRP A 250 -26.85 6.60 -18.29
N LEU A 251 -26.29 5.38 -18.41
CA LEU A 251 -25.01 5.00 -17.82
C LEU A 251 -23.87 5.93 -18.26
N ARG A 252 -23.78 6.25 -19.56
CA ARG A 252 -22.79 7.20 -20.09
C ARG A 252 -22.81 8.54 -19.34
N LYS A 253 -24.00 9.06 -19.01
CA LYS A 253 -24.19 10.36 -18.35
C LYS A 253 -24.16 10.30 -16.81
N LYS A 254 -24.47 9.16 -16.19
CA LYS A 254 -24.59 9.01 -14.72
C LYS A 254 -23.23 9.17 -14.00
N LYS A 255 -23.19 9.96 -12.91
CA LYS A 255 -22.07 9.96 -11.96
C LYS A 255 -22.14 8.69 -11.09
N CYS A 256 -21.00 7.99 -10.95
CA CYS A 256 -20.89 6.70 -10.27
C CYS A 256 -19.76 6.74 -9.23
N ILE A 257 -19.87 5.97 -8.14
CA ILE A 257 -18.82 5.86 -7.13
C ILE A 257 -17.69 4.97 -7.68
N PRO A 258 -16.41 5.41 -7.67
CA PRO A 258 -15.26 4.58 -8.07
C PRO A 258 -15.25 3.20 -7.40
N GLY A 259 -14.84 2.17 -8.14
CA GLY A 259 -14.80 0.79 -7.66
C GLY A 259 -16.16 0.05 -7.57
N SER A 260 -17.30 0.74 -7.70
CA SER A 260 -18.62 0.07 -7.75
C SER A 260 -18.84 -0.75 -9.03
N ASN A 261 -19.68 -1.79 -8.97
CA ASN A 261 -20.06 -2.57 -10.16
C ASN A 261 -20.69 -1.71 -11.27
N LEU A 262 -21.44 -0.67 -10.90
CA LEU A 262 -21.99 0.33 -11.81
C LEU A 262 -20.89 1.15 -12.51
N HIS A 263 -19.85 1.54 -11.77
CA HIS A 263 -18.67 2.20 -12.33
C HIS A 263 -17.89 1.27 -13.27
N ALA A 264 -17.72 0.00 -12.91
CA ALA A 264 -17.03 -0.98 -13.77
C ALA A 264 -17.75 -1.16 -15.12
N LEU A 265 -19.08 -1.32 -15.11
CA LEU A 265 -19.89 -1.39 -16.34
C LEU A 265 -19.78 -0.09 -17.15
N LYS A 266 -19.84 1.08 -16.50
CA LYS A 266 -19.68 2.37 -17.17
C LYS A 266 -18.31 2.51 -17.84
N THR A 267 -17.23 2.12 -17.16
CA THR A 267 -15.86 2.15 -17.72
C THR A 267 -15.74 1.24 -18.94
N TYR A 268 -16.33 0.04 -18.90
CA TYR A 268 -16.38 -0.86 -20.06
C TYR A 268 -17.12 -0.24 -21.26
N ILE A 269 -18.31 0.34 -21.04
CA ILE A 269 -19.10 0.99 -22.11
C ILE A 269 -18.31 2.13 -22.77
N LEU A 270 -17.67 2.99 -21.96
CA LEU A 270 -16.87 4.10 -22.48
C LEU A 270 -15.60 3.63 -23.21
N GLY A 271 -15.00 2.52 -22.78
CA GLY A 271 -13.89 1.89 -23.49
C GLY A 271 -14.30 1.33 -24.85
N ARG A 272 -15.46 0.64 -24.93
CA ARG A 272 -16.02 0.16 -26.21
C ARG A 272 -16.42 1.33 -27.13
N ASP A 273 -16.91 2.44 -26.59
CA ASP A 273 -17.15 3.67 -27.36
C ASP A 273 -15.86 4.27 -27.93
N GLN A 274 -14.74 4.19 -27.19
CA GLN A 274 -13.42 4.58 -27.69
C GLN A 274 -12.89 3.64 -28.78
N GLU A 275 -12.98 2.30 -28.60
CA GLU A 275 -12.65 1.32 -29.65
C GLU A 275 -13.45 1.61 -30.94
N LYS A 276 -14.75 1.88 -30.81
CA LYS A 276 -15.65 2.17 -31.94
C LYS A 276 -15.35 3.49 -32.65
N ASN A 277 -15.01 4.54 -31.90
CA ASN A 277 -14.66 5.83 -32.49
C ASN A 277 -13.29 5.84 -33.20
N GLN A 278 -12.41 4.87 -32.91
CA GLN A 278 -11.14 4.69 -33.61
C GLN A 278 -11.29 3.88 -34.92
N HIS A 279 -12.37 3.11 -35.09
CA HIS A 279 -12.63 2.29 -36.29
C HIS A 279 -14.10 2.39 -36.74
N PRO A 280 -14.45 3.40 -37.57
CA PRO A 280 -15.83 3.60 -38.03
C PRO A 280 -16.26 2.56 -39.09
N SER A 281 -16.72 1.41 -38.58
CA SER A 281 -17.62 0.43 -39.23
C SER A 281 -17.28 -0.07 -40.65
N GLN A 282 -16.81 -1.31 -40.74
CA GLN A 282 -17.24 -2.20 -41.82
C GLN A 282 -18.63 -2.77 -41.45
N GLN A 283 -19.60 -2.68 -42.37
CA GLN A 283 -20.85 -3.43 -42.27
C GLN A 283 -20.67 -4.82 -42.90
N PRO A 284 -21.39 -5.87 -42.44
CA PRO A 284 -21.42 -7.14 -43.14
C PRO A 284 -22.21 -6.98 -44.44
N GLN A 285 -21.57 -7.18 -45.58
CA GLN A 285 -22.28 -7.42 -46.84
C GLN A 285 -22.70 -8.89 -46.91
N CYS A 286 -23.92 -9.17 -47.40
CA CYS A 286 -24.33 -10.53 -47.71
C CYS A 286 -23.57 -11.06 -48.93
N PRO A 287 -23.08 -12.31 -48.93
CA PRO A 287 -22.69 -12.97 -50.17
C PRO A 287 -23.95 -13.29 -50.99
N PRO A 288 -23.94 -13.09 -52.33
CA PRO A 288 -24.98 -13.60 -53.21
C PRO A 288 -24.84 -15.12 -53.41
N SER A 289 -25.94 -15.78 -53.78
CA SER A 289 -26.03 -17.23 -53.90
C SER A 289 -25.35 -17.82 -55.16
N ASP A 290 -24.79 -19.01 -54.97
CA ASP A 290 -24.67 -20.14 -55.89
C ASP A 290 -24.59 -19.92 -57.41
N THR A 291 -23.47 -20.36 -58.00
CA THR A 291 -23.53 -21.27 -59.16
C THR A 291 -22.32 -22.22 -59.09
N ALA A 292 -22.48 -23.46 -59.58
CA ALA A 292 -21.52 -24.54 -59.37
C ALA A 292 -20.56 -24.77 -60.55
N ASP A 293 -19.42 -25.40 -60.28
CA ASP A 293 -18.97 -26.58 -61.05
C ASP A 293 -17.94 -27.43 -60.27
N GLU A 294 -17.76 -28.69 -60.67
CA GLU A 294 -16.95 -29.77 -60.05
C GLU A 294 -16.24 -30.59 -61.18
N PRO A 295 -15.45 -31.66 -60.92
CA PRO A 295 -14.25 -31.81 -60.10
C PRO A 295 -13.05 -32.44 -60.86
N SER A 296 -11.89 -32.59 -60.19
CA SER A 296 -10.83 -33.63 -60.42
C SER A 296 -9.86 -33.60 -59.21
N GLN A 297 -9.57 -34.69 -58.47
CA GLN A 297 -8.72 -35.85 -58.79
C GLN A 297 -7.28 -35.46 -59.19
N GLU A 298 -6.17 -35.99 -58.62
CA GLU A 298 -5.91 -36.87 -57.45
C GLU A 298 -4.46 -36.52 -56.91
N THR A 299 -3.68 -37.21 -56.04
CA THR A 299 -3.68 -38.60 -55.53
C THR A 299 -3.04 -38.77 -54.12
N GLN A 300 -3.56 -39.77 -53.38
CA GLN A 300 -2.94 -40.72 -52.41
C GLN A 300 -1.78 -40.41 -51.42
N ARG A 301 -1.89 -41.14 -50.29
CA ARG A 301 -0.88 -41.65 -49.31
C ARG A 301 -0.42 -40.77 -48.15
N GLU A 302 -0.15 -41.31 -46.96
CA GLU A 302 -0.85 -42.37 -46.18
C GLU A 302 -0.30 -42.41 -44.75
N PHE A 303 -1.03 -43.09 -43.86
CA PHE A 303 -0.67 -43.35 -42.47
C PHE A 303 0.76 -43.89 -42.25
N THR A 304 1.38 -43.48 -41.15
CA THR A 304 1.73 -44.44 -40.08
C THR A 304 1.52 -43.80 -38.71
N HIS A 305 1.13 -44.61 -37.72
CA HIS A 305 0.86 -44.21 -36.35
C HIS A 305 1.75 -45.05 -35.43
N THR A 306 2.58 -44.43 -34.59
CA THR A 306 3.43 -45.18 -33.64
C THR A 306 3.53 -44.43 -32.32
N HIS A 307 3.56 -45.18 -31.23
CA HIS A 307 3.32 -44.70 -29.87
C HIS A 307 4.40 -45.28 -28.94
N ILE A 308 4.63 -44.64 -27.79
CA ILE A 308 5.37 -45.19 -26.63
C ILE A 308 6.91 -45.29 -26.80
N HIS A 309 7.66 -44.47 -26.07
CA HIS A 309 8.26 -44.96 -24.82
C HIS A 309 8.56 -43.84 -23.82
N THR A 310 8.38 -44.13 -22.54
CA THR A 310 8.68 -43.25 -21.40
C THR A 310 10.11 -43.48 -20.91
N ARG A 311 10.79 -42.42 -20.45
CA ARG A 311 11.95 -42.59 -19.55
C ARG A 311 12.08 -41.43 -18.58
N THR A 312 11.69 -41.67 -17.34
CA THR A 312 12.05 -40.84 -16.20
C THR A 312 13.53 -41.04 -15.85
N HIS A 313 14.19 -39.97 -15.41
CA HIS A 313 15.48 -40.05 -14.72
C HIS A 313 15.49 -39.07 -13.56
N THR A 314 15.39 -39.61 -12.35
CA THR A 314 15.59 -38.88 -11.10
C THR A 314 17.08 -38.81 -10.81
N VAL A 315 17.62 -37.63 -10.57
CA VAL A 315 18.98 -37.47 -10.03
C VAL A 315 18.86 -37.06 -8.58
N VAL A 316 19.22 -37.96 -7.68
CA VAL A 316 19.51 -37.66 -6.28
C VAL A 316 21.01 -37.43 -6.19
N THR A 317 21.44 -36.36 -5.52
CA THR A 317 22.84 -36.18 -5.12
C THR A 317 22.85 -35.69 -3.70
N THR A 318 23.49 -36.48 -2.84
CA THR A 318 23.64 -36.21 -1.41
C THR A 318 25.12 -35.97 -1.14
N LEU A 319 25.44 -34.88 -0.45
CA LEU A 319 26.54 -34.71 0.49
C LEU A 319 26.28 -33.45 1.33
#